data_AF-A0ABD7V5P8-F1
#
_entry.id   AF-A0ABD7V5P8-F1
#
_cell.length_a   1.000
_cell.length_b   1.000
_cell.length_c   1.000
_cell.angle_alpha   90.00
_cell.angle_beta   90.00
_cell.angle_gamma   90.00
#
_symmetry.space_group_name_H-M   'P 1'
#
loop_
_entity.id
_entity.type
_entity.pdbx_description
1 polymer ?
#
loop_
_entity_poly.entity_id
_entity_poly.type
_entity_poly.pdbx_seq_one_letter_code
_entity_poly.pdbx_strand_id
1 'polypeptide(L)'
;MGDTADAVFPPPPGAQPRSGLVPIVVGLGIVALFEVFFIGMAISGLLRDDWLRVFVGVGLAVGAVLLAIATGRKLTNQIRTTPLLSDIRSGAGALDLDRSCGLLRAELGAWSVLSATLVVAGAGVLLGWGELPMGHGQDLFLPVSFVALAVAGAASTIAGWATVRGMLQLPPQEIVYRGRWRGWSVPWSSVEAVATLDQPREDSGAHLMLRVVGQDPRLVKADESDVGAYATYWLLDYYLRHPEHRDELADQRAVERLRSGGVITKQGWISRA
;
A
#
# COMPACT_ATOMS: atom_id res chain seq x y z
N MET A 1 0.51 29.14 22.02
CA MET A 1 -0.03 28.06 21.16
C MET A 1 0.48 28.35 19.76
N GLY A 2 1.68 27.89 19.45
CA GLY A 2 2.34 28.18 18.19
C GLY A 2 1.77 27.27 17.11
N ASP A 3 1.36 27.88 16.01
CA ASP A 3 0.91 27.21 14.79
C ASP A 3 2.10 26.41 14.22
N THR A 4 2.26 25.16 14.64
CA THR A 4 3.29 24.28 14.08
C THR A 4 2.83 23.85 12.71
N ALA A 5 3.12 24.68 11.70
CA ALA A 5 2.97 24.29 10.31
C ALA A 5 3.75 22.99 10.09
N ASP A 6 3.05 21.91 9.75
CA ASP A 6 3.67 20.63 9.45
C ASP A 6 4.72 20.80 8.35
N ALA A 7 5.90 20.21 8.53
CA ALA A 7 6.97 20.31 7.56
C ALA A 7 6.53 19.74 6.20
N VAL A 8 6.81 20.51 5.13
CA VAL A 8 6.54 20.12 3.75
C VAL A 8 7.78 19.44 3.19
N PHE A 9 7.65 18.18 2.82
CA PHE A 9 8.72 17.36 2.27
C PHE A 9 8.76 17.48 0.74
N PRO A 10 9.89 17.92 0.17
CA PRO A 10 10.04 18.00 -1.28
C PRO A 10 10.12 16.59 -1.89
N PRO A 11 9.80 16.45 -3.19
CA PRO A 11 10.01 15.19 -3.89
C PRO A 11 11.51 14.82 -3.87
N PRO A 12 11.85 13.54 -3.68
CA PRO A 12 13.24 13.10 -3.67
C PRO A 12 13.87 13.19 -5.06
N PRO A 13 15.21 13.30 -5.16
CA PRO A 13 15.91 13.31 -6.45
C PRO A 13 15.62 12.02 -7.24
N GLY A 14 15.25 12.14 -8.52
CA GLY A 14 14.84 11.00 -9.36
C GLY A 14 13.36 10.63 -9.23
N ALA A 15 12.60 11.25 -8.31
CA ALA A 15 11.14 11.16 -8.36
C ALA A 15 10.63 11.85 -9.62
N GLN A 16 10.27 11.06 -10.62
CA GLN A 16 9.52 11.60 -11.73
C GLN A 16 8.21 12.16 -11.21
N PRO A 17 7.82 13.40 -11.59
CA PRO A 17 6.46 13.87 -11.42
C PRO A 17 5.60 12.96 -12.29
N ARG A 18 5.07 11.87 -11.71
CA ARG A 18 3.99 11.14 -12.35
C ARG A 18 2.92 12.18 -12.62
N SER A 19 2.54 12.34 -13.88
CA SER A 19 1.38 13.13 -14.30
C SER A 19 0.14 12.47 -13.71
N GLY A 20 -0.07 12.67 -12.41
CA GLY A 20 -0.90 11.82 -11.55
C GLY A 20 -2.36 11.79 -11.98
N LEU A 21 -2.82 12.80 -12.72
CA LEU A 21 -4.19 12.88 -13.19
C LEU A 21 -4.54 11.83 -14.24
N VAL A 22 -3.66 11.52 -15.20
CA VAL A 22 -4.01 10.60 -16.30
C VAL A 22 -4.29 9.17 -15.82
N PRO A 23 -3.40 8.49 -15.06
CA PRO A 23 -3.67 7.13 -14.58
C PRO A 23 -4.81 7.10 -13.55
N ILE A 24 -5.01 8.17 -12.77
CA ILE A 24 -6.15 8.28 -11.86
C ILE A 24 -7.47 8.38 -12.63
N VAL A 25 -7.54 9.24 -13.65
CA VAL A 25 -8.74 9.43 -14.48
C VAL A 25 -9.05 8.17 -15.28
N VAL A 26 -8.03 7.54 -15.88
CA VAL A 26 -8.20 6.25 -16.59
C VAL A 26 -8.67 5.17 -15.62
N GLY A 27 -8.06 5.07 -14.44
CA GLY A 27 -8.47 4.12 -13.40
C GLY A 27 -9.91 4.33 -12.94
N LEU A 28 -10.31 5.59 -12.68
CA LEU A 28 -11.68 5.95 -12.32
C LEU A 28 -12.67 5.62 -13.43
N GLY A 29 -12.30 5.87 -14.70
CA GLY A 29 -13.13 5.53 -15.85
C GLY A 29 -13.35 4.01 -15.98
N ILE A 30 -12.30 3.22 -15.77
CA ILE A 30 -12.41 1.75 -15.74
C ILE A 30 -13.34 1.29 -14.62
N VAL A 31 -13.14 1.81 -13.39
CA VAL A 31 -13.99 1.46 -12.24
C VAL A 31 -15.44 1.82 -12.52
N ALA A 32 -15.72 3.02 -13.03
CA ALA A 32 -17.08 3.44 -13.37
C ALA A 32 -17.75 2.53 -14.41
N LEU A 33 -17.00 2.05 -15.41
CA LEU A 33 -17.53 1.12 -16.41
C LEU A 33 -17.87 -0.25 -15.80
N PHE A 34 -17.02 -0.76 -14.91
CA PHE A 34 -17.31 -1.98 -14.16
C PHE A 34 -18.51 -1.81 -13.21
N GLU A 35 -18.65 -0.67 -12.54
CA GLU A 35 -19.80 -0.36 -11.68
C GLU A 35 -21.12 -0.42 -12.45
N VAL A 36 -21.19 0.22 -13.63
CA VAL A 36 -22.40 0.18 -14.46
C VAL A 36 -22.78 -1.26 -14.82
N PHE A 37 -21.79 -2.09 -15.14
CA PHE A 37 -22.00 -3.49 -15.45
C PHE A 37 -22.49 -4.30 -14.22
N PHE A 38 -21.86 -4.14 -13.06
CA PHE A 38 -22.22 -4.87 -11.83
C PHE A 38 -23.58 -4.45 -11.27
N ILE A 39 -23.89 -3.15 -11.30
CA ILE A 39 -25.20 -2.63 -10.94
C ILE A 39 -26.27 -3.17 -11.91
N GLY A 40 -25.99 -3.17 -13.22
CA GLY A 40 -26.87 -3.75 -14.22
C GLY A 40 -27.11 -5.25 -13.99
N MET A 41 -26.08 -5.99 -13.59
CA MET A 41 -26.18 -7.40 -13.20
C MET A 41 -27.09 -7.58 -11.97
N ALA A 42 -26.92 -6.75 -10.94
CA ALA A 42 -27.75 -6.81 -9.74
C ALA A 42 -29.22 -6.48 -10.04
N ILE A 43 -29.50 -5.44 -10.84
CA ILE A 43 -30.85 -5.07 -11.27
C ILE A 43 -31.48 -6.21 -12.09
N SER A 44 -30.73 -6.79 -13.02
CA SER A 44 -31.18 -7.93 -13.83
C SER A 44 -31.50 -9.15 -12.97
N GLY A 45 -30.73 -9.40 -11.91
CA GLY A 45 -31.01 -10.44 -10.91
C GLY A 45 -32.30 -10.17 -10.16
N LEU A 46 -32.51 -8.93 -9.70
CA LEU A 46 -33.72 -8.52 -8.98
C LEU A 46 -34.98 -8.69 -9.85
N LEU A 47 -34.89 -8.37 -11.14
CA LEU A 47 -36.00 -8.54 -12.09
C LEU A 47 -36.33 -10.00 -12.41
N ARG A 48 -35.44 -10.94 -12.08
CA ARG A 48 -35.58 -12.38 -12.37
C ARG A 48 -35.72 -13.23 -11.10
N ASP A 49 -35.88 -12.61 -9.93
CA ASP A 49 -35.85 -13.25 -8.62
C ASP A 49 -34.59 -14.11 -8.36
N ASP A 50 -33.48 -13.76 -9.03
CA ASP A 50 -32.19 -14.42 -8.90
C ASP A 50 -31.32 -13.70 -7.86
N TRP A 51 -31.51 -14.09 -6.60
CA TRP A 51 -30.80 -13.51 -5.46
C TRP A 51 -29.28 -13.74 -5.49
N LEU A 52 -28.82 -14.83 -6.12
CA LEU A 52 -27.39 -15.10 -6.28
C LEU A 52 -26.76 -14.01 -7.15
N ARG A 53 -27.40 -13.69 -8.27
CA ARG A 53 -26.94 -12.63 -9.18
C ARG A 53 -26.99 -11.24 -8.55
N VAL A 54 -28.00 -10.96 -7.72
CA VAL A 54 -28.06 -9.72 -6.93
C VAL A 54 -26.87 -9.63 -5.99
N PHE A 55 -26.61 -10.67 -5.21
CA PHE A 55 -25.51 -10.71 -4.24
C PHE A 55 -24.16 -10.54 -4.91
N VAL A 56 -23.92 -11.26 -6.01
CA VAL A 56 -22.67 -11.18 -6.78
C VAL A 56 -22.48 -9.79 -7.38
N GLY A 57 -23.52 -9.21 -8.00
CA GLY A 57 -23.44 -7.86 -8.56
C GLY A 57 -23.12 -6.80 -7.51
N VAL A 58 -23.82 -6.81 -6.38
CA VAL A 58 -23.57 -5.86 -5.27
C VAL A 58 -22.19 -6.07 -4.65
N GLY A 59 -21.78 -7.32 -4.42
CA GLY A 59 -20.49 -7.64 -3.82
C GLY A 59 -19.31 -7.22 -4.68
N LEU A 60 -19.39 -7.45 -6.00
CA LEU A 60 -18.35 -7.01 -6.95
C LEU A 60 -18.28 -5.48 -7.07
N ALA A 61 -19.43 -4.78 -7.09
CA ALA A 61 -19.49 -3.32 -7.07
C ALA A 61 -18.83 -2.75 -5.81
N VAL A 62 -19.25 -3.20 -4.62
CA VAL A 62 -18.66 -2.73 -3.35
C VAL A 62 -17.15 -3.04 -3.30
N GLY A 63 -16.74 -4.24 -3.74
CA GLY A 63 -15.34 -4.62 -3.82
C GLY A 63 -14.51 -3.72 -4.73
N ALA A 64 -15.03 -3.38 -5.91
CA ALA A 64 -14.38 -2.51 -6.87
C ALA A 64 -14.21 -1.07 -6.34
N VAL A 65 -15.25 -0.51 -5.71
CA VAL A 65 -15.15 0.80 -5.03
C VAL A 65 -14.08 0.79 -3.93
N LEU A 66 -14.03 -0.24 -3.09
CA LEU A 66 -13.03 -0.33 -2.02
C LEU A 66 -11.59 -0.47 -2.58
N LEU A 67 -11.40 -1.24 -3.65
CA LEU A 67 -10.11 -1.30 -4.36
C LEU A 67 -9.71 0.04 -4.95
N ALA A 68 -10.66 0.78 -5.53
CA ALA A 68 -10.43 2.12 -6.06
C ALA A 68 -10.00 3.09 -4.95
N ILE A 69 -10.65 3.05 -3.79
CA ILE A 69 -10.27 3.83 -2.61
C ILE A 69 -8.86 3.44 -2.14
N ALA A 70 -8.56 2.14 -2.01
CA ALA A 70 -7.23 1.67 -1.62
C ALA A 70 -6.14 2.17 -2.57
N THR A 71 -6.38 2.05 -3.88
CA THR A 71 -5.46 2.51 -4.93
C THR A 71 -5.27 4.03 -4.87
N GLY A 72 -6.36 4.79 -4.73
CA GLY A 72 -6.32 6.24 -4.60
C GLY A 72 -5.54 6.69 -3.37
N ARG A 73 -5.69 6.00 -2.23
CA ARG A 73 -4.90 6.27 -1.01
C ARG A 73 -3.43 5.96 -1.20
N LYS A 74 -3.09 4.84 -1.85
CA LYS A 74 -1.69 4.47 -2.18
C LYS A 74 -1.04 5.52 -3.07
N LEU A 75 -1.73 5.97 -4.11
CA LEU A 75 -1.27 7.05 -5.00
C LEU A 75 -1.11 8.38 -4.25
N THR A 76 -2.05 8.71 -3.37
CA THR A 76 -1.97 9.92 -2.55
C THR A 76 -0.75 9.87 -1.63
N ASN A 77 -0.50 8.72 -0.97
CA ASN A 77 0.67 8.54 -0.10
C ASN A 77 2.00 8.54 -0.85
N GLN A 78 2.02 8.17 -2.13
CA GLN A 78 3.20 8.24 -2.99
C GLN A 78 3.66 9.69 -3.25
N ILE A 79 2.73 10.63 -3.37
CA ILE A 79 3.02 12.05 -3.68
C ILE A 79 2.81 12.97 -2.46
N ARG A 80 2.56 12.39 -1.28
CA ARG A 80 2.25 13.13 -0.07
C ARG A 80 3.48 13.93 0.37
N THR A 81 3.31 15.24 0.43
CA THR A 81 4.35 16.19 0.89
C THR A 81 4.26 16.46 2.39
N THR A 82 3.08 16.34 3.01
CA THR A 82 2.90 16.54 4.46
C THR A 82 2.67 15.20 5.16
N PRO A 83 3.59 14.76 6.04
CA PRO A 83 3.47 13.47 6.71
C PRO A 83 2.33 13.46 7.73
N LEU A 84 1.67 12.31 7.87
CA LEU A 84 0.78 12.07 9.01
C LEU A 84 1.61 11.60 10.20
N LEU A 85 2.01 12.56 11.04
CA LEU A 85 2.87 12.31 12.20
C LEU A 85 2.09 11.80 13.43
N SER A 86 0.77 11.69 13.33
CA SER A 86 -0.12 11.32 14.45
C SER A 86 0.04 9.87 14.92
N ASP A 87 0.59 9.00 14.06
CA ASP A 87 0.67 7.56 14.32
C ASP A 87 2.12 7.04 14.49
N ILE A 88 3.13 7.91 14.40
CA ILE A 88 4.53 7.49 14.57
C ILE A 88 4.78 7.11 16.03
N ARG A 89 5.32 5.91 16.24
CA ARG A 89 5.67 5.40 17.57
C ARG A 89 7.18 5.29 17.69
N SER A 90 7.76 6.01 18.63
CA SER A 90 9.08 5.64 19.18
C SER A 90 8.85 4.72 20.38
N GLY A 91 9.08 3.43 20.22
CA GLY A 91 8.84 2.45 21.28
C GLY A 91 9.83 1.29 21.17
N ALA A 92 10.39 0.87 22.30
CA ALA A 92 11.35 -0.24 22.39
C ALA A 92 12.71 -0.03 21.69
N GLY A 93 13.22 1.21 21.65
CA GLY A 93 14.58 1.51 21.17
C GLY A 93 14.70 1.60 19.65
N ALA A 94 13.58 1.76 18.94
CA ALA A 94 13.53 2.00 17.51
C ALA A 94 12.40 2.97 17.15
N LEU A 95 12.55 3.60 15.99
CA LEU A 95 11.50 4.38 15.36
C LEU A 95 10.68 3.44 14.47
N ASP A 96 9.42 3.22 14.84
CA ASP A 96 8.50 2.37 14.09
C ASP A 96 7.66 3.23 13.14
N LEU A 97 7.77 2.92 11.85
CA LEU A 97 6.86 3.39 10.81
C LEU A 97 5.86 2.28 10.50
N ASP A 98 4.61 2.54 10.88
CA ASP A 98 3.51 1.62 10.69
C ASP A 98 2.96 1.71 9.27
N ARG A 99 2.23 0.68 8.85
CA ARG A 99 1.46 0.75 7.60
C ARG A 99 0.26 1.66 7.81
N SER A 100 -0.08 2.48 6.81
CA SER A 100 -1.24 3.37 6.91
C SER A 100 -2.53 2.58 7.23
N CYS A 101 -3.10 2.80 8.43
CA CYS A 101 -4.32 2.13 8.89
C CYS A 101 -5.51 2.34 7.94
N GLY A 102 -5.58 3.49 7.26
CA GLY A 102 -6.63 3.76 6.29
C GLY A 102 -6.45 3.01 4.97
N LEU A 103 -5.20 2.88 4.48
CA LEU A 103 -4.89 2.06 3.31
C LEU A 103 -5.18 0.59 3.59
N LEU A 104 -4.69 0.10 4.74
CA LEU A 104 -4.89 -1.27 5.17
C LEU A 104 -6.38 -1.60 5.30
N ARG A 105 -7.18 -0.77 5.98
CA ARG A 105 -8.63 -1.00 6.11
C ARG A 105 -9.33 -1.09 4.75
N ALA A 106 -8.97 -0.21 3.81
CA ALA A 106 -9.53 -0.24 2.46
C ALA A 106 -9.14 -1.52 1.70
N GLU A 107 -7.86 -1.92 1.74
CA GLU A 107 -7.40 -3.17 1.11
C GLU A 107 -8.05 -4.40 1.74
N LEU A 108 -8.03 -4.51 3.07
CA LEU A 108 -8.62 -5.65 3.79
C LEU A 108 -10.12 -5.73 3.56
N GLY A 109 -10.82 -4.59 3.60
CA GLY A 109 -12.25 -4.51 3.29
C GLY A 109 -12.54 -4.99 1.87
N ALA A 110 -11.78 -4.50 0.89
CA ALA A 110 -11.91 -4.90 -0.51
C ALA A 110 -11.72 -6.41 -0.69
N TRP A 111 -10.60 -6.96 -0.20
CA TRP A 111 -10.31 -8.39 -0.32
C TRP A 111 -11.31 -9.27 0.43
N SER A 112 -11.79 -8.82 1.60
CA SER A 112 -12.79 -9.57 2.36
C SER A 112 -14.14 -9.63 1.63
N VAL A 113 -14.60 -8.49 1.08
CA VAL A 113 -15.85 -8.42 0.30
C VAL A 113 -15.72 -9.25 -0.98
N LEU A 114 -14.61 -9.13 -1.71
CA LEU A 114 -14.38 -9.91 -2.93
C LEU A 114 -14.29 -11.40 -2.65
N SER A 115 -13.53 -11.82 -1.62
CA SER A 115 -13.46 -13.22 -1.22
C SER A 115 -14.84 -13.76 -0.84
N ALA A 116 -15.61 -13.05 0.00
CA ALA A 116 -16.95 -13.50 0.38
C ALA A 116 -17.88 -13.61 -0.84
N THR A 117 -17.82 -12.64 -1.75
CA THR A 117 -18.60 -12.64 -3.00
C THR A 117 -18.25 -13.85 -3.86
N LEU A 118 -16.97 -14.16 -4.02
CA LEU A 118 -16.49 -15.30 -4.78
C LEU A 118 -16.85 -16.65 -4.14
N VAL A 119 -16.82 -16.77 -2.80
CA VAL A 119 -17.29 -17.98 -2.11
C VAL A 119 -18.78 -18.20 -2.40
N VAL A 120 -19.61 -17.18 -2.24
CA VAL A 120 -21.05 -17.30 -2.46
C VAL A 120 -21.35 -17.59 -3.93
N ALA A 121 -20.65 -16.94 -4.87
CA ALA A 121 -20.76 -17.23 -6.28
C ALA A 121 -20.40 -18.69 -6.61
N GLY A 122 -19.23 -19.15 -6.16
CA GLY A 122 -18.76 -20.52 -6.42
C GLY A 122 -19.65 -21.58 -5.78
N ALA A 123 -20.02 -21.40 -4.51
CA ALA A 123 -20.91 -22.31 -3.80
C ALA A 123 -22.32 -22.31 -4.41
N GLY A 124 -22.86 -21.13 -4.74
CA GLY A 124 -24.19 -21.00 -5.34
C GLY A 124 -24.29 -21.71 -6.69
N VAL A 125 -23.25 -21.64 -7.52
CA VAL A 125 -23.21 -22.39 -8.78
C VAL A 125 -23.09 -23.89 -8.54
N LEU A 126 -22.16 -24.33 -7.66
CA LEU A 126 -21.96 -25.76 -7.36
C LEU A 126 -23.18 -26.43 -6.73
N LEU A 127 -23.96 -25.69 -5.95
CA LEU A 127 -25.16 -26.18 -5.28
C LEU A 127 -26.44 -25.98 -6.12
N GLY A 128 -26.33 -25.40 -7.32
CA GLY A 128 -27.46 -25.19 -8.24
C GLY A 128 -28.46 -24.12 -7.77
N TRP A 129 -28.01 -23.13 -7.00
CA TRP A 129 -28.87 -22.05 -6.48
C TRP A 129 -29.17 -20.95 -7.50
N GLY A 130 -28.47 -20.94 -8.64
CA GLY A 130 -28.71 -20.00 -9.72
C GLY A 130 -27.69 -20.18 -10.86
N GLU A 131 -28.04 -19.67 -12.03
CA GLU A 131 -27.18 -19.69 -13.21
C GLU A 131 -26.51 -18.32 -13.39
N LEU A 132 -25.19 -18.27 -13.20
CA LEU A 132 -24.41 -17.12 -13.66
C LEU A 132 -24.31 -17.19 -15.20
N PRO A 133 -24.23 -16.05 -15.91
CA PRO A 133 -24.11 -16.02 -17.36
C PRO A 133 -22.73 -16.53 -17.80
N MET A 134 -22.57 -17.85 -17.79
CA MET A 134 -21.32 -18.56 -18.08
C MET A 134 -21.54 -19.43 -19.33
N GLY A 135 -20.52 -19.53 -20.19
CA GLY A 135 -20.56 -20.45 -21.32
C GLY A 135 -20.41 -21.90 -20.86
N HIS A 136 -20.84 -22.87 -21.68
CA HIS A 136 -20.80 -24.31 -21.33
C HIS A 136 -19.42 -24.84 -20.90
N GLY A 137 -18.31 -24.24 -21.38
CA GLY A 137 -16.95 -24.62 -20.97
C GLY A 137 -16.49 -23.99 -19.64
N GLN A 138 -17.20 -22.99 -19.14
CA GLN A 138 -16.86 -22.22 -17.95
C GLN A 138 -17.50 -22.79 -16.67
N ASP A 139 -18.60 -23.54 -16.80
CA ASP A 139 -19.36 -24.11 -15.67
C ASP A 139 -18.56 -25.11 -14.82
N LEU A 140 -17.58 -25.82 -15.40
CA LEU A 140 -16.78 -26.79 -14.64
C LEU A 140 -15.62 -26.17 -13.86
N PHE A 141 -15.00 -25.11 -14.40
CA PHE A 141 -13.72 -24.59 -13.88
C PHE A 141 -13.87 -23.28 -13.11
N LEU A 142 -14.84 -22.43 -13.45
CA LEU A 142 -15.01 -21.14 -12.78
C LEU A 142 -15.41 -21.26 -11.30
N PRO A 143 -16.33 -22.15 -10.88
CA PRO A 143 -16.72 -22.22 -9.48
C PRO A 143 -15.55 -22.63 -8.57
N VAL A 144 -14.73 -23.58 -9.01
CA VAL A 144 -13.52 -24.01 -8.29
C VAL A 144 -12.50 -22.87 -8.23
N SER A 145 -12.35 -22.13 -9.32
CA SER A 145 -11.45 -20.97 -9.41
C SER A 145 -11.89 -19.84 -8.48
N PHE A 146 -13.20 -19.59 -8.34
CA PHE A 146 -13.74 -18.62 -7.39
C PHE A 146 -13.44 -19.00 -5.94
N VAL A 147 -13.60 -20.27 -5.58
CA VAL A 147 -13.24 -20.75 -4.24
C VAL A 147 -11.74 -20.61 -3.99
N ALA A 148 -10.89 -20.99 -4.95
CA ALA A 148 -9.44 -20.85 -4.83
C ALA A 148 -9.00 -19.39 -4.67
N LEU A 149 -9.56 -18.48 -5.48
CA LEU A 149 -9.33 -17.04 -5.38
C LEU A 149 -9.81 -16.48 -4.04
N ALA A 150 -10.95 -16.94 -3.53
CA ALA A 150 -11.45 -16.51 -2.24
C ALA A 150 -10.52 -16.92 -1.10
N VAL A 151 -10.00 -18.15 -1.11
CA VAL A 151 -9.01 -18.64 -0.13
C VAL A 151 -7.71 -17.83 -0.23
N ALA A 152 -7.22 -17.57 -1.44
CA ALA A 152 -6.04 -16.74 -1.64
C ALA A 152 -6.25 -15.31 -1.11
N GLY A 153 -7.42 -14.71 -1.36
CA GLY A 153 -7.79 -13.40 -0.85
C GLY A 153 -7.87 -13.38 0.68
N ALA A 154 -8.48 -14.40 1.30
CA ALA A 154 -8.53 -14.53 2.76
C ALA A 154 -7.14 -14.68 3.38
N ALA A 155 -6.27 -15.51 2.79
CA ALA A 155 -4.88 -15.65 3.22
C ALA A 155 -4.10 -14.32 3.09
N SER A 156 -4.33 -13.56 2.02
CA SER A 156 -3.72 -12.23 1.84
C SER A 156 -4.21 -11.23 2.90
N THR A 157 -5.50 -11.26 3.25
CA THR A 157 -6.08 -10.45 4.32
C THR A 157 -5.42 -10.77 5.66
N ILE A 158 -5.30 -12.05 6.00
CA ILE A 158 -4.64 -12.50 7.24
C ILE A 158 -3.17 -12.06 7.27
N ALA A 159 -2.43 -12.26 6.18
CA ALA A 159 -1.04 -11.81 6.07
C ALA A 159 -0.91 -10.27 6.16
N GLY A 160 -1.89 -9.53 5.62
CA GLY A 160 -1.97 -8.07 5.76
C GLY A 160 -2.08 -7.61 7.21
N TRP A 161 -2.92 -8.28 8.01
CA TRP A 161 -3.04 -8.01 9.45
C TRP A 161 -1.75 -8.31 10.24
N ALA A 162 -0.96 -9.28 9.81
CA ALA A 162 0.32 -9.56 10.46
C ALA A 162 1.37 -8.44 10.24
N THR A 163 1.16 -7.56 9.27
CA THR A 163 2.13 -6.53 8.85
C THR A 163 1.68 -5.09 9.08
N VAL A 164 0.64 -4.88 9.90
CA VAL A 164 0.17 -3.53 10.25
C VAL A 164 1.23 -2.74 11.01
N ARG A 165 1.87 -3.41 11.97
CA ARG A 165 2.78 -2.77 12.95
C ARG A 165 4.24 -3.02 12.60
N GLY A 166 5.06 -1.98 12.71
CA GLY A 166 6.49 -2.03 12.49
C GLY A 166 6.84 -2.48 11.08
N MET A 167 6.11 -1.98 10.08
CA MET A 167 6.39 -2.27 8.66
C MET A 167 7.84 -1.91 8.33
N LEU A 168 8.30 -0.76 8.84
CA LEU A 168 9.68 -0.34 8.79
C LEU A 168 10.10 0.11 10.18
N GLN A 169 10.98 -0.67 10.81
CA GLN A 169 11.58 -0.34 12.09
C GLN A 169 13.00 0.16 11.83
N LEU A 170 13.33 1.28 12.46
CA LEU A 170 14.63 1.92 12.33
C LEU A 170 15.31 1.93 13.71
N PRO A 171 15.86 0.81 14.18
CA PRO A 171 16.77 0.84 15.32
C PRO A 171 18.10 1.54 14.94
N PRO A 172 18.90 2.01 15.92
CA PRO A 172 20.17 2.68 15.64
C PRO A 172 21.20 1.84 14.86
N GLN A 173 21.09 0.51 14.93
CA GLN A 173 22.09 -0.43 14.40
C GLN A 173 21.76 -0.98 13.01
N GLU A 174 20.48 -1.16 12.70
CA GLU A 174 20.02 -1.76 11.44
C GLU A 174 18.71 -1.14 10.95
N ILE A 175 18.36 -1.43 9.70
CA ILE A 175 17.06 -1.16 9.11
C ILE A 175 16.33 -2.49 9.03
N VAL A 176 15.16 -2.58 9.66
CA VAL A 176 14.32 -3.78 9.65
C VAL A 176 13.05 -3.50 8.87
N TYR A 177 12.84 -4.22 7.77
CA TYR A 177 11.62 -4.14 6.99
C TYR A 177 10.81 -5.42 7.15
N ARG A 178 9.54 -5.28 7.55
CA ARG A 178 8.57 -6.36 7.68
C ARG A 178 7.55 -6.26 6.54
N GLY A 179 7.93 -6.79 5.38
CA GLY A 179 7.02 -6.89 4.24
C GLY A 179 5.94 -7.96 4.45
N ARG A 180 4.81 -7.84 3.72
CA ARG A 180 3.66 -8.77 3.78
C ARG A 180 4.04 -10.25 3.64
N TRP A 181 5.00 -10.55 2.77
CA TRP A 181 5.40 -11.93 2.45
C TRP A 181 6.86 -12.24 2.83
N ARG A 182 7.72 -11.24 2.79
CA ARG A 182 9.15 -11.36 3.12
C ARG A 182 9.59 -10.11 3.86
N GLY A 183 10.17 -10.30 5.03
CA GLY A 183 10.94 -9.29 5.73
C GLY A 183 12.43 -9.45 5.47
N TRP A 184 13.20 -8.42 5.80
CA TRP A 184 14.65 -8.43 5.79
C TRP A 184 15.17 -7.44 6.82
N SER A 185 16.40 -7.66 7.30
CA SER A 185 17.14 -6.67 8.08
C SER A 185 18.51 -6.44 7.45
N VAL A 186 18.97 -5.18 7.50
CA VAL A 186 20.24 -4.76 6.91
C VAL A 186 20.90 -3.75 7.85
N PRO A 187 22.16 -3.97 8.28
CA PRO A 187 22.89 -2.99 9.08
C PRO A 187 23.08 -1.66 8.34
N TRP A 188 22.96 -0.54 9.05
CA TRP A 188 23.14 0.79 8.43
C TRP A 188 24.50 0.96 7.75
N SER A 189 25.55 0.33 8.29
CA SER A 189 26.92 0.37 7.73
C SER A 189 27.06 -0.30 6.37
N SER A 190 26.13 -1.19 6.03
CA SER A 190 26.13 -1.91 4.75
C SER A 190 25.29 -1.21 3.68
N VAL A 191 24.57 -0.14 4.02
CA VAL A 191 23.80 0.64 3.06
C VAL A 191 24.70 1.72 2.46
N GLU A 192 24.82 1.73 1.14
CA GLU A 192 25.62 2.73 0.42
C GLU A 192 24.80 3.96 0.05
N ALA A 193 23.56 3.74 -0.39
CA ALA A 193 22.72 4.79 -0.91
C ALA A 193 21.23 4.42 -0.81
N VAL A 194 20.41 5.46 -0.57
CA VAL A 194 18.96 5.43 -0.76
C VAL A 194 18.65 6.09 -2.10
N ALA A 195 17.94 5.37 -2.97
CA ALA A 195 17.52 5.86 -4.28
C ALA A 195 16.03 5.59 -4.49
N THR A 196 15.37 6.46 -5.25
CA THR A 196 14.07 6.12 -5.84
C THR A 196 14.29 5.24 -7.06
N LEU A 197 13.41 4.28 -7.29
CA LEU A 197 13.42 3.51 -8.53
C LEU A 197 13.03 4.42 -9.72
N ASP A 198 14.01 4.72 -10.58
CA ASP A 198 13.82 5.51 -11.81
C ASP A 198 12.97 4.80 -12.87
N GLN A 199 12.84 3.47 -12.76
CA GLN A 199 11.98 2.66 -13.63
C GLN A 199 10.88 2.00 -12.81
N PRO A 200 9.60 2.17 -13.19
CA PRO A 200 8.52 1.40 -12.63
C PRO A 200 8.76 -0.07 -13.03
N ARG A 201 9.33 -0.86 -12.13
CA ARG A 201 9.15 -2.31 -12.20
C ARG A 201 7.63 -2.55 -12.14
N GLU A 202 7.14 -3.54 -12.87
CA GLU A 202 5.71 -3.86 -13.05
C GLU A 202 4.86 -3.86 -11.76
N ASP A 203 5.50 -4.02 -10.59
CA ASP A 203 4.92 -3.73 -9.28
C ASP A 203 4.88 -2.23 -8.97
N SER A 204 3.76 -1.63 -9.35
CA SER A 204 3.30 -0.24 -9.22
C SER A 204 3.26 0.34 -7.78
N GLY A 205 4.41 0.51 -7.13
CA GLY A 205 4.55 1.22 -5.84
C GLY A 205 5.65 2.30 -5.82
N ALA A 206 5.59 3.21 -4.85
CA ALA A 206 6.71 4.11 -4.55
C ALA A 206 7.80 3.33 -3.80
N HIS A 207 8.53 2.51 -4.55
CA HIS A 207 9.59 1.69 -4.00
C HIS A 207 10.84 2.55 -3.78
N LEU A 208 11.29 2.59 -2.53
CA LEU A 208 12.64 3.04 -2.21
C LEU A 208 13.58 1.86 -2.35
N MET A 209 14.67 2.08 -3.07
CA MET A 209 15.72 1.10 -3.26
C MET A 209 16.88 1.46 -2.34
N LEU A 210 17.22 0.53 -1.44
CA LEU A 210 18.42 0.58 -0.64
C LEU A 210 19.51 -0.22 -1.35
N ARG A 211 20.58 0.47 -1.76
CA ARG A 211 21.77 -0.19 -2.30
C ARG A 211 22.60 -0.71 -1.13
N VAL A 212 22.86 -2.01 -1.12
CA VAL A 212 23.59 -2.71 -0.06
C VAL A 212 24.92 -3.22 -0.60
N VAL A 213 26.01 -3.00 0.13
CA VAL A 213 27.37 -3.42 -0.25
C VAL A 213 27.39 -4.93 -0.47
N GLY A 214 27.78 -5.36 -1.68
CA GLY A 214 27.98 -6.78 -2.01
C GLY A 214 26.71 -7.64 -1.95
N GLN A 215 25.52 -7.03 -1.97
CA GLN A 215 24.23 -7.74 -1.97
C GLN A 215 23.26 -7.16 -3.00
N ASP A 216 22.25 -7.95 -3.34
CA ASP A 216 21.11 -7.47 -4.12
C ASP A 216 20.40 -6.30 -3.41
N PRO A 217 19.94 -5.28 -4.15
CA PRO A 217 19.27 -4.13 -3.59
C PRO A 217 18.00 -4.54 -2.83
N ARG A 218 17.74 -3.89 -1.69
CA ARG A 218 16.54 -4.10 -0.90
C ARG A 218 15.47 -3.07 -1.26
N LEU A 219 14.22 -3.53 -1.34
CA LEU A 219 13.08 -2.68 -1.68
C LEU A 219 12.22 -2.42 -0.45
N VAL A 220 11.92 -1.15 -0.22
CA VAL A 220 10.97 -0.66 0.81
C VAL A 220 9.76 -0.07 0.11
N LYS A 221 8.55 -0.47 0.51
CA LYS A 221 7.30 0.12 0.02
C LYS A 221 6.93 1.37 0.81
N ALA A 222 7.51 2.50 0.46
CA ALA A 222 7.36 3.73 1.23
C ALA A 222 5.97 4.40 1.07
N ASP A 223 5.22 4.05 0.03
CA ASP A 223 3.82 4.43 -0.18
C ASP A 223 2.84 3.72 0.77
N GLU A 224 3.24 2.57 1.32
CA GLU A 224 2.44 1.86 2.33
C GLU A 224 2.62 2.45 3.74
N SER A 225 3.65 3.28 3.97
CA SER A 225 3.89 3.94 5.25
C SER A 225 2.81 4.97 5.60
N ASP A 226 2.52 5.08 6.88
CA ASP A 226 1.72 6.13 7.50
C ASP A 226 2.23 7.56 7.23
N VAL A 227 3.55 7.80 7.28
CA VAL A 227 4.15 9.13 7.04
C VAL A 227 4.24 9.49 5.56
N GLY A 228 4.08 8.50 4.67
CA GLY A 228 4.15 8.67 3.22
C GLY A 228 5.57 8.56 2.63
N ALA A 229 5.62 8.49 1.30
CA ALA A 229 6.84 8.08 0.60
C ALA A 229 7.99 9.10 0.72
N TYR A 230 7.69 10.40 0.63
CA TYR A 230 8.72 11.45 0.67
C TYR A 230 9.33 11.59 2.05
N ALA A 231 8.51 11.61 3.10
CA ALA A 231 9.00 11.65 4.48
C ALA A 231 9.85 10.43 4.81
N THR A 232 9.43 9.23 4.37
CA THR A 232 10.21 7.99 4.53
C THR A 232 11.57 8.08 3.82
N TYR A 233 11.62 8.63 2.60
CA TYR A 233 12.89 8.82 1.89
C TYR A 233 13.84 9.73 2.66
N TRP A 234 13.38 10.93 3.02
CA TRP A 234 14.22 11.94 3.67
C TRP A 234 14.71 11.49 5.04
N LEU A 235 13.87 10.74 5.77
CA LEU A 235 14.27 10.09 7.02
C LEU A 235 15.42 9.10 6.81
N LEU A 236 15.30 8.18 5.85
CA LEU A 236 16.33 7.18 5.56
C LEU A 236 17.63 7.83 5.05
N ASP A 237 17.54 8.80 4.14
CA ASP A 237 18.70 9.51 3.59
C ASP A 237 19.43 10.31 4.70
N TYR A 238 18.69 10.94 5.61
CA TYR A 238 19.27 11.68 6.73
C TYR A 238 20.09 10.78 7.66
N TYR A 239 19.52 9.70 8.18
CA TYR A 239 20.20 8.81 9.12
C TYR A 239 21.28 7.94 8.47
N LEU A 240 21.23 7.79 7.14
CA LEU A 240 22.34 7.25 6.39
C LEU A 240 23.56 8.18 6.43
N ARG A 241 23.35 9.49 6.19
CA ARG A 241 24.42 10.51 6.15
C ARG A 241 24.90 10.98 7.52
N HIS A 242 24.06 10.87 8.55
CA HIS A 242 24.33 11.31 9.90
C HIS A 242 24.34 10.12 10.88
N PRO A 243 25.37 9.24 10.81
CA PRO A 243 25.48 8.12 11.74
C PRO A 243 25.52 8.57 13.21
N GLU A 244 26.04 9.76 13.49
CA GLU A 244 26.11 10.39 14.81
C GLU A 244 24.73 10.69 15.43
N HIS A 245 23.67 10.79 14.61
CA HIS A 245 22.32 11.06 15.09
C HIS A 245 21.48 9.80 15.26
N ARG A 246 21.98 8.61 14.92
CA ARG A 246 21.18 7.37 14.93
C ARG A 246 20.64 7.00 16.31
N ASP A 247 21.28 7.44 17.39
CA ASP A 247 20.76 7.22 18.75
C ASP A 247 19.40 7.91 18.97
N GLU A 248 19.09 8.98 18.22
CA GLU A 248 17.78 9.62 18.23
C GLU A 248 16.66 8.70 17.72
N LEU A 249 16.99 7.69 16.90
CA LEU A 249 16.01 6.72 16.43
C LEU A 249 15.45 5.86 17.56
N ALA A 250 16.18 5.74 18.68
CA ALA A 250 15.71 5.02 19.85
C ALA A 250 14.78 5.87 20.74
N ASP A 251 14.60 7.17 20.45
CA ASP A 251 13.87 8.11 21.29
C ASP A 251 12.93 9.03 20.47
N GLN A 252 12.32 10.01 21.14
CA GLN A 252 11.34 10.92 20.52
C GLN A 252 11.98 12.00 19.64
N ARG A 253 13.30 12.22 19.71
CA ARG A 253 13.98 13.26 18.94
C ARG A 253 13.91 13.00 17.45
N ALA A 254 13.93 11.73 17.02
CA ALA A 254 13.73 11.40 15.62
C ALA A 254 12.34 11.82 15.10
N VAL A 255 11.30 11.66 15.93
CA VAL A 255 9.92 12.09 15.61
C VAL A 255 9.84 13.61 15.52
N GLU A 256 10.45 14.32 16.47
CA GLU A 256 10.52 15.79 16.47
C GLU A 256 11.30 16.34 15.28
N ARG A 257 12.39 15.66 14.89
CA ARG A 257 13.19 16.01 13.71
C ARG A 257 12.41 15.81 12.42
N LEU A 258 11.65 14.74 12.33
CA LEU A 258 10.74 14.53 11.20
C LEU A 258 9.64 15.61 11.18
N ARG A 259 9.05 15.94 12.34
CA ARG A 259 8.01 16.97 12.45
C ARG A 259 8.47 18.35 12.04
N SER A 260 9.66 18.73 12.45
CA SER A 260 10.27 20.02 12.12
C SER A 260 10.87 20.08 10.71
N GLY A 261 10.90 18.97 9.98
CA GLY A 261 11.56 18.88 8.68
C GLY A 261 13.10 18.91 8.77
N GLY A 262 13.66 18.73 9.96
CA GLY A 262 15.11 18.73 10.21
C GLY A 262 15.87 17.57 9.56
N VAL A 263 15.14 16.60 8.96
CA VAL A 263 15.71 15.53 8.14
C VAL A 263 15.96 15.95 6.67
N ILE A 264 15.43 17.09 6.24
CA ILE A 264 15.58 17.57 4.86
C ILE A 264 16.97 18.20 4.71
N THR A 265 17.90 17.49 4.08
CA THR A 265 19.26 18.02 3.84
C THR A 265 19.31 18.80 2.52
N LYS A 266 19.62 20.11 2.58
CA LYS A 266 19.76 20.98 1.39
C LYS A 266 20.78 20.46 0.37
N GLN A 267 21.81 19.73 0.83
CA GLN A 267 22.85 19.15 -0.03
C GLN A 267 22.34 18.02 -0.94
N GLY A 268 21.29 17.27 -0.54
CA GLY A 268 20.67 16.26 -1.40
C GLY A 268 19.93 16.85 -2.60
N TRP A 269 19.48 18.11 -2.51
CA TRP A 269 18.71 18.79 -3.55
C TRP A 269 19.57 19.42 -4.65
N ILE A 270 20.79 19.89 -4.31
CA ILE A 270 21.67 20.63 -5.23
C ILE A 270 22.75 19.73 -5.86
N SER A 271 23.17 18.64 -5.21
CA SER A 271 24.29 17.81 -5.70
C SER A 271 23.88 16.70 -6.69
N ARG A 272 22.58 16.53 -6.97
CA ARG A 272 22.05 15.50 -7.87
C ARG A 272 21.01 16.02 -8.88
N ALA A 273 20.87 17.34 -8.99
CA ALA A 273 20.20 18.02 -10.10
C ALA A 273 21.23 18.23 -11.23
#